data_AF-H1S5D8-F1
#
_entry.id   AF-H1S5D8-F1
#
_cell.length_a   1.000
_cell.length_b   1.000
_cell.length_c   1.000
_cell.angle_alpha   90.00
_cell.angle_beta   90.00
_cell.angle_gamma   90.00
#
_symmetry.space_group_name_H-M   'P 1'
#
loop_
_entity.id
_entity.type
_entity.pdbx_description
1 polymer ?
#
loop_
_entity_poly.entity_id
_entity_poly.type
_entity_poly.pdbx_seq_one_letter_code
_entity_poly.pdbx_strand_id
1 'polypeptide(L)'
;MIDFAMTAPEIGAILGITARRVTQYRDDKLLPAVERGKFDPVFLLYLRKGEQRADGLRRRPDRDTLLALGWLGGVHDKPSDEDLAAFGTVFERNGLTRDAALVAIGRAMQLVTR
;
A
#
# COMPACT_ATOMS: atom_id res chain seq x y z
N MET A 1 -8.80 -21.33 -0.85
CA MET A 1 -7.90 -20.20 -0.57
C MET A 1 -8.22 -19.14 -1.61
N ILE A 2 -8.81 -18.00 -1.23
CA ILE A 2 -9.04 -16.92 -2.21
C ILE A 2 -7.65 -16.36 -2.52
N ASP A 3 -7.13 -16.66 -3.70
CA ASP A 3 -5.83 -16.17 -4.17
C ASP A 3 -5.94 -14.65 -4.35
N PHE A 4 -5.45 -13.90 -3.37
CA PHE A 4 -5.54 -12.43 -3.34
C PHE A 4 -4.61 -11.79 -4.37
N ALA A 5 -3.69 -12.55 -4.98
CA ALA A 5 -2.77 -12.08 -5.98
C ALA A 5 -3.45 -12.02 -7.35
N MET A 6 -3.26 -10.90 -8.05
CA MET A 6 -3.87 -10.64 -9.35
C MET A 6 -2.81 -10.20 -10.36
N THR A 7 -3.04 -10.54 -11.63
CA THR A 7 -2.21 -10.09 -12.74
C THR A 7 -2.38 -8.58 -12.97
N ALA A 8 -1.41 -7.95 -13.63
CA ALA A 8 -1.49 -6.53 -13.96
C ALA A 8 -2.76 -6.11 -14.74
N PRO A 9 -3.27 -6.90 -15.72
CA PRO A 9 -4.55 -6.63 -16.36
C PRO A 9 -5.75 -6.65 -15.40
N GLU A 10 -5.85 -7.64 -14.52
CA GLU A 10 -6.94 -7.77 -13.55
C GLU A 10 -6.97 -6.60 -12.56
N ILE A 11 -5.80 -6.26 -12.00
CA ILE A 11 -5.64 -5.09 -11.12
C ILE A 11 -6.01 -3.81 -11.86
N GLY A 12 -5.56 -3.68 -13.11
CA GLY A 12 -5.88 -2.52 -13.94
C GLY A 12 -7.38 -2.32 -14.13
N ALA A 13 -8.11 -3.40 -14.43
CA ALA A 13 -9.56 -3.38 -14.58
C ALA A 13 -10.27 -2.95 -13.28
N ILE A 14 -9.84 -3.45 -12.13
CA ILE A 14 -10.46 -3.14 -10.83
C ILE A 14 -10.14 -1.71 -10.36
N LEU A 15 -8.89 -1.27 -10.53
CA LEU A 15 -8.42 0.02 -10.03
C LEU A 15 -8.54 1.17 -11.04
N GLY A 16 -9.13 0.92 -12.21
CA GLY A 16 -9.32 1.91 -13.27
C GLY A 16 -8.00 2.47 -13.83
N ILE A 17 -6.97 1.63 -13.96
CA ILE A 17 -5.66 2.02 -14.53
C ILE A 17 -5.20 1.01 -15.58
N THR A 18 -4.24 1.40 -16.41
CA THR A 18 -3.70 0.47 -17.41
C THR A 18 -2.84 -0.61 -16.74
N ALA A 19 -2.81 -1.81 -17.33
CA ALA A 19 -1.88 -2.87 -16.93
C ALA A 19 -0.42 -2.38 -16.99
N ARG A 20 -0.09 -1.53 -17.98
CA ARG A 20 1.22 -0.85 -18.09
C ARG A 20 1.54 -0.05 -16.84
N ARG A 21 0.57 0.67 -16.28
CA ARG A 21 0.77 1.45 -15.05
C ARG A 21 1.03 0.55 -13.86
N VAL A 22 0.35 -0.59 -13.73
CA VAL A 22 0.63 -1.58 -12.68
C VAL A 22 2.07 -2.11 -12.80
N THR A 23 2.47 -2.49 -14.01
CA THR A 23 3.84 -2.93 -14.33
C THR A 23 4.89 -1.88 -13.99
N GLN A 24 4.59 -0.59 -14.21
CA GLN A 24 5.47 0.50 -13.85
C GLN A 24 5.73 0.56 -12.33
N TYR A 25 4.73 0.35 -11.47
CA TYR A 25 4.98 0.29 -10.02
C TYR A 25 5.92 -0.84 -9.63
N ARG A 26 5.88 -2.00 -10.33
CA ARG A 26 6.86 -3.07 -10.13
C ARG A 26 8.25 -2.61 -10.56
N ASP A 27 8.37 -2.01 -11.75
CA ASP A 27 9.67 -1.56 -12.30
C ASP A 27 10.33 -0.49 -11.44
N ASP A 28 9.53 0.38 -10.84
CA ASP A 28 9.95 1.40 -9.88
C ASP A 28 10.26 0.80 -8.49
N LYS A 29 10.17 -0.53 -8.33
CA LYS A 29 10.36 -1.29 -7.07
C LYS A 29 9.38 -0.89 -5.95
N LEU A 30 8.23 -0.34 -6.34
CA LEU A 30 7.18 0.10 -5.44
C LEU A 30 6.10 -0.97 -5.18
N LEU A 31 5.93 -1.93 -6.08
CA LEU A 31 4.96 -3.01 -5.93
C LEU A 31 5.66 -4.37 -5.89
N PRO A 32 5.71 -5.02 -4.71
CA PRO A 32 6.24 -6.38 -4.59
C PRO A 32 5.43 -7.37 -5.44
N ALA A 33 6.11 -8.31 -6.08
CA ALA A 33 5.46 -9.45 -6.69
C ALA A 33 5.18 -10.50 -5.60
N VAL A 34 3.94 -10.96 -5.51
CA VAL A 34 3.54 -12.03 -4.58
C VAL A 34 3.94 -13.37 -5.17
N GLU A 35 3.73 -13.51 -6.48
CA GLU A 35 4.22 -14.62 -7.30
C GLU A 35 4.57 -14.11 -8.70
N ARG A 36 5.09 -14.99 -9.56
CA ARG A 36 5.55 -14.59 -10.89
C ARG A 36 4.40 -13.98 -11.72
N GLY A 37 4.42 -12.66 -11.87
CA GLY A 37 3.44 -11.92 -12.68
C GLY A 37 2.13 -11.59 -11.97
N LYS A 38 1.99 -11.90 -10.68
CA LYS A 38 0.86 -11.45 -9.85
C LYS A 38 1.30 -10.58 -8.69
N PHE A 39 0.44 -9.64 -8.37
CA PHE A 39 0.67 -8.60 -7.38
C PHE A 39 -0.55 -8.49 -6.47
N ASP A 40 -0.35 -7.85 -5.33
CA ASP A 40 -1.42 -7.59 -4.40
C ASP A 40 -2.20 -6.30 -4.78
N PRO A 41 -3.48 -6.40 -5.17
CA PRO A 41 -4.30 -5.26 -5.56
C PRO A 41 -4.53 -4.27 -4.41
N VAL A 42 -4.63 -4.76 -3.17
CA VAL A 42 -4.89 -3.92 -2.00
C VAL A 42 -3.64 -3.16 -1.59
N PHE A 43 -2.44 -3.75 -1.75
CA PHE A 43 -1.18 -3.01 -1.61
C PHE A 43 -1.13 -1.84 -2.58
N LEU A 44 -1.42 -2.08 -3.86
CA LEU A 44 -1.40 -1.02 -4.85
C LEU A 44 -2.49 0.03 -4.62
N LEU A 45 -3.68 -0.38 -4.18
CA LEU A 45 -4.76 0.54 -3.79
C LEU A 45 -4.29 1.52 -2.72
N TYR A 46 -3.76 1.00 -1.60
CA TYR A 46 -3.30 1.85 -0.50
C TYR A 46 -2.10 2.69 -0.90
N LEU A 47 -1.15 2.15 -1.65
CA LEU A 47 -0.02 2.94 -2.14
C LEU A 47 -0.49 4.14 -2.97
N ARG A 48 -1.43 3.94 -3.89
CA ARG A 48 -2.00 5.03 -4.71
C ARG A 48 -2.78 6.05 -3.89
N LYS A 49 -3.55 5.60 -2.89
CA LYS A 49 -4.23 6.50 -1.95
C LYS A 49 -3.23 7.31 -1.13
N GLY A 50 -2.12 6.70 -0.74
CA GLY A 50 -0.99 7.34 -0.10
C GLY A 50 -0.37 8.44 -0.96
N GLU A 51 -0.09 8.14 -2.23
CA GLU A 51 0.42 9.12 -3.19
C GLU A 51 -0.52 10.33 -3.33
N GLN A 52 -1.83 10.11 -3.36
CA GLN A 52 -2.84 11.18 -3.39
C GLN A 52 -2.83 12.01 -2.11
N ARG A 53 -2.76 11.38 -0.94
CA ARG A 53 -2.73 12.08 0.36
C ARG A 53 -1.42 12.82 0.62
N ALA A 54 -0.34 12.36 0.01
CA ALA A 54 0.98 13.00 0.10
C ALA A 54 1.15 14.14 -0.93
N ASP A 55 0.14 14.44 -1.75
CA ASP A 55 0.21 15.53 -2.70
C ASP A 55 0.40 16.87 -1.98
N GLY A 56 1.32 17.70 -2.50
CA GLY A 56 1.71 18.96 -1.87
C GLY A 56 2.66 18.84 -0.67
N LEU A 57 3.03 17.64 -0.19
CA LEU A 57 4.07 17.51 0.83
C LEU A 57 5.44 17.95 0.29
N ARG A 58 6.16 18.78 1.06
CA ARG A 58 7.49 19.30 0.69
C ARG A 58 8.50 18.19 0.35
N ARG A 59 8.40 17.03 1.01
CA ARG A 59 9.22 15.85 0.73
C ARG A 59 8.30 14.66 0.58
N ARG A 60 8.43 13.97 -0.55
CA ARG A 60 7.70 12.72 -0.80
C ARG A 60 8.13 11.65 0.21
N PRO A 61 7.19 11.04 0.97
CA PRO A 61 7.50 9.91 1.84
C PRO A 61 7.99 8.67 1.07
N ASP A 62 8.63 7.74 1.78
CA ASP A 62 8.98 6.44 1.21
C ASP A 62 7.73 5.58 0.91
N ARG A 63 7.92 4.51 0.14
CA ARG A 63 6.85 3.59 -0.29
C ARG A 63 6.01 3.09 0.89
N ASP A 64 6.66 2.62 1.95
CA ASP A 64 5.97 1.99 3.08
C ASP A 64 5.15 3.02 3.85
N THR A 65 5.69 4.23 4.01
CA THR A 65 4.99 5.37 4.61
C THR A 65 3.81 5.82 3.75
N LEU A 66 3.96 5.85 2.42
CA LEU A 66 2.84 6.14 1.50
C LEU A 66 1.75 5.07 1.62
N LEU A 67 2.11 3.80 1.61
CA LEU A 67 1.17 2.70 1.80
C LEU A 67 0.37 2.84 3.10
N ALA A 68 1.06 3.08 4.23
CA ALA A 68 0.43 3.32 5.52
C ALA A 68 -0.45 4.57 5.52
N LEU A 69 -0.01 5.66 4.89
CA LEU A 69 -0.79 6.90 4.76
C LEU A 69 -2.11 6.67 3.99
N GLY A 70 -2.06 5.89 2.91
CA GLY A 70 -3.27 5.55 2.14
C GLY A 70 -4.23 4.65 2.91
N TRP A 71 -3.71 3.67 3.64
CA TRP A 71 -4.52 2.82 4.52
C TRP A 71 -5.16 3.60 5.67
N LEU A 72 -4.42 4.49 6.34
CA LEU A 72 -4.94 5.32 7.44
C LEU A 72 -6.20 6.09 7.04
N GLY A 73 -6.29 6.52 5.77
CA GLY A 73 -7.46 7.24 5.27
C GLY A 73 -8.72 6.37 5.25
N GLY A 74 -8.59 5.04 5.15
CA GLY A 74 -9.68 4.09 5.22
C GLY A 74 -10.18 3.81 6.64
N VAL A 75 -9.36 4.10 7.67
CA VAL A 75 -9.70 3.97 9.10
C VAL A 75 -9.83 5.34 9.78
N HIS A 76 -10.12 6.38 9.00
CA HIS A 76 -10.33 7.76 9.47
C HIS A 76 -9.19 8.30 10.35
N ASP A 77 -7.95 7.88 10.07
CA ASP A 77 -6.74 8.23 10.80
C ASP A 77 -6.77 7.87 12.30
N LYS A 78 -7.70 6.99 12.71
CA LYS A 78 -7.91 6.53 14.10
C LYS A 78 -7.98 4.99 14.14
N PRO A 79 -6.86 4.30 13.85
CA PRO A 79 -6.85 2.84 13.87
C PRO A 79 -7.08 2.29 15.28
N SER A 80 -7.89 1.24 15.38
CA SER A 80 -7.95 0.37 16.55
C SER A 80 -6.80 -0.66 16.54
N ASP A 81 -6.61 -1.39 17.64
CA ASP A 81 -5.61 -2.47 17.70
C ASP A 81 -5.89 -3.59 16.67
N GLU A 82 -7.17 -3.86 16.38
CA GLU A 82 -7.58 -4.80 15.35
C GLU A 82 -7.21 -4.30 13.95
N ASP A 83 -7.38 -3.00 13.69
CA ASP A 83 -6.98 -2.37 12.43
C ASP A 83 -5.45 -2.45 12.23
N LEU A 84 -4.68 -2.20 13.29
CA LEU A 84 -3.22 -2.31 13.28
C LEU A 84 -2.77 -3.75 12.95
N ALA A 85 -3.43 -4.75 13.55
CA ALA A 85 -3.16 -6.15 13.26
C ALA A 85 -3.52 -6.51 11.80
N ALA A 86 -4.68 -6.05 11.32
CA ALA A 86 -5.13 -6.28 9.95
C ALA A 86 -4.17 -5.66 8.93
N PHE A 87 -3.67 -4.44 9.16
CA PHE A 87 -2.69 -3.81 8.28
C PHE A 87 -1.36 -4.58 8.25
N GLY A 88 -0.92 -5.14 9.38
CA GLY A 88 0.26 -6.00 9.43
C GLY A 88 0.22 -7.15 8.41
N THR A 89 -0.95 -7.75 8.21
CA THR A 89 -1.14 -8.84 7.24
C THR A 89 -0.91 -8.40 5.78
N VAL A 90 -1.10 -7.10 5.48
CA VAL A 90 -0.80 -6.53 4.15
C VAL A 90 0.70 -6.53 3.88
N PHE A 91 1.53 -6.30 4.89
CA PHE A 91 2.99 -6.38 4.75
C PHE A 91 3.44 -7.83 4.59
N GLU A 92 2.95 -8.72 5.47
CA GLU A 92 3.36 -10.13 5.49
C GLU A 92 3.05 -10.84 4.18
N ARG A 93 1.87 -10.63 3.61
CA ARG A 93 1.49 -11.23 2.33
C ARG A 93 2.31 -10.73 1.13
N ASN A 94 3.07 -9.65 1.30
CA ASN A 94 4.00 -9.09 0.32
C ASN A 94 5.47 -9.35 0.67
N GLY A 95 5.75 -10.26 1.61
CA GLY A 95 7.10 -10.63 2.02
C GLY A 95 7.82 -9.57 2.87
N LEU A 96 7.08 -8.66 3.49
CA LEU A 96 7.60 -7.65 4.41
C LEU A 96 7.29 -8.03 5.87
N THR A 97 8.00 -7.42 6.82
CA THR A 97 7.83 -7.73 8.24
C THR A 97 6.70 -6.90 8.86
N ARG A 98 6.06 -7.46 9.90
CA ARG A 98 5.09 -6.73 10.72
C ARG A 98 5.70 -5.49 11.40
N ASP A 99 6.94 -5.59 11.85
CA ASP A 99 7.65 -4.44 12.45
C ASP A 99 7.83 -3.30 11.44
N ALA A 100 8.11 -3.60 10.17
CA ALA A 100 8.17 -2.59 9.13
C ALA A 100 6.81 -1.91 8.92
N ALA A 101 5.70 -2.65 9.06
CA ALA A 101 4.35 -2.09 9.01
C ALA A 101 4.11 -1.09 10.15
N LEU A 102 4.49 -1.45 11.38
CA LEU A 102 4.34 -0.58 12.55
C LEU A 102 5.19 0.70 12.43
N VAL A 103 6.42 0.58 11.94
CA VAL A 103 7.29 1.74 11.66
C VAL A 103 6.67 2.64 10.60
N ALA A 104 6.11 2.08 9.53
CA ALA A 104 5.45 2.84 8.48
C ALA A 104 4.20 3.58 8.98
N ILE A 105 3.39 2.94 9.83
CA ILE A 105 2.24 3.58 10.49
C ILE A 105 2.70 4.75 11.35
N GLY A 106 3.73 4.55 12.20
CA GLY A 106 4.24 5.61 13.07
C GLY A 106 4.70 6.84 12.27
N ARG A 107 5.39 6.62 11.13
CA ARG A 107 5.78 7.70 10.20
C ARG A 107 4.58 8.37 9.55
N ALA A 108 3.57 7.61 9.12
CA ALA A 108 2.39 8.15 8.48
C ALA A 108 1.51 8.96 9.46
N MET A 109 1.37 8.50 10.71
CA MET A 109 0.66 9.23 11.77
C MET A 109 1.29 10.62 12.02
N GLN A 110 2.62 10.72 12.01
CA GLN A 110 3.32 12.01 12.14
C GLN A 110 3.03 13.00 11.00
N LEU A 111 2.50 12.54 9.87
CA LEU A 111 2.12 13.39 8.74
C LEU A 111 0.68 13.89 8.84
N VAL A 112 -0.22 13.12 9.44
CA VAL A 112 -1.66 13.47 9.56
C VAL A 112 -2.01 14.23 10.84
N THR A 113 -1.19 14.14 11.89
CA THR A 113 -1.38 14.90 13.15
C THR A 113 -0.77 16.31 13.11
N ARG A 114 -0.38 16.81 11.93
CA ARG A 114 0.12 18.18 11.72
C ARG A 114 -1.01 19.11 11.34
#